data_AF-A0A443K8I2-F1
#
_entry.id   AF-A0A443K8I2-F1
#
_cell.length_a   1.000
_cell.length_b   1.000
_cell.length_c   1.000
_cell.angle_alpha   90.00
_cell.angle_beta   90.00
_cell.angle_gamma   90.00
#
_symmetry.space_group_name_H-M   'P 1'
#
loop_
_entity.id
_entity.type
_entity.pdbx_description
1 polymer ?
#
loop_
_entity_poly.entity_id
_entity_poly.type
_entity_poly.pdbx_seq_one_letter_code
_entity_poly.pdbx_strand_id
1 'polypeptide(L)' 'MTLSRYLPLLVAFGFGYAFHALSRPVEAVPRPRPAGDKEASRHIREAGPEGMTDPPPDWGLVDEQADESFPASDPPSNY' A
#
# COMPACT_ATOMS: atom_id res chain seq x y z
N MET A 1 -13.54 61.18 -13.27
CA MET A 1 -13.03 60.31 -14.35
C MET A 1 -11.72 59.66 -13.92
N THR A 2 -11.75 58.53 -13.22
CA THR A 2 -10.51 57.82 -12.78
C THR A 2 -10.63 56.29 -12.81
N LEU A 3 -11.84 55.74 -12.98
CA LEU A 3 -12.09 54.29 -12.93
C LEU A 3 -11.40 53.51 -14.07
N SER A 4 -11.23 54.14 -15.23
CA SER A 4 -10.56 53.56 -16.40
C SER A 4 -9.09 53.17 -16.13
N ARG A 5 -8.41 53.86 -15.21
CA ARG A 5 -7.01 53.59 -14.87
C ARG A 5 -6.80 52.26 -14.14
N TYR A 6 -7.85 51.74 -13.49
CA TYR A 6 -7.82 50.46 -12.77
C TYR A 6 -8.33 49.28 -13.59
N LEU A 7 -8.95 49.55 -14.75
CA LEU A 7 -9.39 48.52 -15.69
C LEU A 7 -8.28 47.52 -16.08
N PRO A 8 -7.04 47.94 -16.44
CA PRO A 8 -5.98 46.99 -16.77
C PRO A 8 -5.54 46.15 -15.56
N LEU A 9 -5.62 46.70 -14.34
CA LEU A 9 -5.30 45.96 -13.11
C LEU A 9 -6.34 44.89 -12.82
N LEU A 10 -7.62 45.19 -13.01
CA LEU A 10 -8.71 44.21 -12.85
C LEU A 10 -8.63 43.09 -13.90
N VAL A 11 -8.29 43.43 -15.15
CA VAL A 11 -8.07 42.46 -16.21
C VAL A 11 -6.86 41.56 -15.91
N ALA A 12 -5.74 42.13 -15.47
CA ALA A 12 -4.56 41.36 -15.09
C ALA A 12 -4.83 40.44 -13.90
N PHE A 13 -5.59 40.91 -12.90
CA PHE A 13 -5.98 40.11 -11.75
C PHE A 13 -6.94 38.98 -12.13
N GLY A 14 -7.92 39.26 -13.01
CA GLY A 14 -8.83 38.24 -13.55
C GLY A 14 -8.10 37.19 -14.37
N PHE A 15 -7.16 37.59 -15.22
CA PHE A 15 -6.35 36.67 -16.02
C PHE A 15 -5.42 35.81 -15.15
N GLY A 16 -4.80 36.42 -14.12
CA GLY A 16 -3.98 35.70 -13.14
C GLY A 16 -4.80 34.68 -12.33
N TYR A 17 -6.01 35.05 -11.91
CA TYR A 17 -6.91 34.14 -11.20
C TYR A 17 -7.37 32.97 -12.10
N ALA A 18 -7.75 33.27 -13.36
CA ALA A 18 -8.12 32.26 -14.33
C ALA A 18 -6.97 31.30 -14.62
N PHE A 19 -5.75 31.82 -14.85
CA PHE A 19 -4.56 31.01 -15.04
C PHE A 19 -4.29 30.11 -13.82
N HIS A 20 -4.31 30.64 -12.61
CA HIS A 20 -4.14 29.84 -11.38
C HIS A 20 -5.23 28.77 -11.22
N ALA A 21 -6.49 29.08 -11.57
CA ALA A 21 -7.58 28.12 -11.52
C ALA A 21 -7.43 27.00 -12.56
N LEU A 22 -6.96 27.32 -13.77
CA LEU A 22 -6.70 26.35 -14.84
C LEU A 22 -5.41 25.56 -14.64
N SER A 23 -4.42 26.12 -13.93
CA SER A 23 -3.14 25.48 -13.64
C SER A 23 -3.17 24.59 -12.40
N ARG A 24 -4.34 24.35 -11.79
CA ARG A 24 -4.43 23.39 -10.69
C ARG A 24 -4.02 22.00 -11.19
N PRO A 25 -3.04 21.34 -10.55
CA PRO A 25 -2.71 19.98 -10.91
C PRO A 25 -3.95 19.11 -10.73
N VAL A 26 -4.24 18.28 -11.72
CA VAL A 26 -5.24 17.22 -11.56
C VAL A 26 -4.73 16.33 -10.45
N GLU A 27 -5.41 16.34 -9.32
CA GLU A 27 -5.07 15.47 -8.20
C GLU A 27 -5.17 14.04 -8.70
N ALA A 28 -4.05 13.32 -8.66
CA ALA A 28 -4.01 11.96 -9.13
C ALA A 28 -5.00 11.15 -8.29
N VAL A 29 -5.97 10.49 -8.95
CA VAL A 29 -6.82 9.51 -8.29
C VAL A 29 -5.89 8.56 -7.55
N PRO A 30 -6.00 8.41 -6.22
CA PRO A 30 -5.17 7.50 -5.47
C PRO A 30 -5.26 6.13 -6.12
N ARG A 31 -4.16 5.68 -6.74
CA ARG A 31 -4.11 4.30 -7.22
C ARG A 31 -4.22 3.42 -5.98
N PRO A 32 -5.09 2.39 -5.98
CA PRO A 32 -5.07 1.43 -4.90
C PRO A 32 -3.62 0.95 -4.78
N ARG A 33 -3.04 1.18 -3.59
CA ARG A 33 -1.72 0.66 -3.27
C ARG A 33 -1.82 -0.86 -3.52
N PRO A 34 -0.90 -1.48 -4.29
CA PRO A 34 -0.88 -2.92 -4.34
C PRO A 34 -0.86 -3.42 -2.89
N ALA A 35 -1.75 -4.34 -2.55
CA ALA A 35 -1.90 -4.92 -1.22
C ALA A 35 -0.63 -5.71 -0.85
N GLY A 36 0.43 -4.97 -0.57
CA GLY A 36 1.81 -5.44 -0.59
C GLY A 36 2.77 -4.40 -0.01
N ASP A 37 2.27 -3.48 0.82
CA ASP A 37 3.06 -2.92 1.90
C ASP A 37 3.47 -4.07 2.83
N LYS A 38 4.69 -4.56 2.60
CA LYS A 38 5.44 -5.54 3.39
C LYS A 38 5.76 -5.04 4.82
N GLU A 39 4.93 -4.18 5.39
CA GLU A 39 5.09 -3.55 6.71
C GLU A 39 4.02 -3.95 7.72
N ALA A 40 3.09 -4.84 7.35
CA ALA A 40 2.63 -5.79 8.35
C ALA A 40 3.78 -6.78 8.55
N SER A 41 4.71 -6.45 9.45
CA SER A 41 5.53 -7.42 10.17
C SER A 41 4.61 -8.36 10.96
N ARG A 42 3.78 -9.13 10.25
CA ARG A 42 3.14 -10.30 10.83
C ARG A 42 4.30 -11.17 11.26
N HIS A 43 4.46 -11.29 12.56
CA HIS A 43 5.33 -12.29 13.15
C HIS A 43 4.95 -13.64 12.53
N ILE A 44 5.79 -14.12 11.62
CA ILE A 44 5.70 -15.46 11.07
C ILE A 44 6.19 -16.36 12.19
N ARG A 45 5.33 -17.27 12.66
CA ARG A 45 5.75 -18.26 13.66
C ARG A 45 6.75 -19.22 13.02
N GLU A 46 7.62 -19.78 13.84
CA GLU A 46 8.41 -20.94 13.44
C GLU A 46 7.47 -22.11 13.06
N ALA A 47 7.92 -22.97 12.15
CA ALA A 47 7.23 -24.23 11.84
C ALA A 47 7.27 -25.17 13.06
N GLY A 48 6.39 -26.16 13.07
CA GLY A 48 6.32 -27.17 14.13
C GLY A 48 5.40 -26.82 15.30
N PRO A 49 5.10 -27.80 16.18
CA PRO A 49 4.18 -27.66 17.30
C PRO A 49 4.70 -26.68 18.38
N GLU A 50 6.02 -26.49 18.49
CA GLU A 50 6.67 -25.55 19.40
C GLU A 50 6.36 -24.08 19.07
N GLY A 51 6.07 -23.80 17.80
CA GLY A 51 5.64 -22.48 17.33
C GLY A 51 4.15 -22.21 17.55
N MET A 52 3.38 -23.20 18.01
CA MET A 52 1.92 -23.12 18.15
C MET A 52 1.49 -22.68 19.54
N THR A 53 0.43 -21.87 19.59
CA THR A 53 -0.20 -21.48 20.88
C THR A 53 -0.94 -22.65 21.53
N ASP A 54 -1.48 -23.56 20.71
CA ASP A 54 -2.22 -24.74 21.17
C ASP A 54 -1.87 -25.93 20.24
N PRO A 55 -0.78 -26.66 20.53
CA PRO A 55 -0.33 -27.75 19.68
C PRO A 55 -1.26 -28.97 19.79
N PRO A 56 -1.49 -29.71 18.68
CA PRO A 56 -2.26 -30.95 18.73
C PRO A 56 -1.51 -32.03 19.53
N PRO A 57 -2.24 -33.00 20.13
CA PRO A 57 -1.61 -34.09 20.88
C PRO A 57 -0.82 -35.06 19.99
N ASP A 58 -1.23 -35.20 18.73
CA ASP A 58 -0.55 -35.99 17.72
C ASP A 58 -0.01 -35.04 16.64
N TRP A 59 1.28 -35.15 16.34
CA TRP A 59 1.97 -34.40 15.29
C TRP A 59 2.83 -35.35 14.47
N GLY A 60 2.47 -35.54 13.20
CA GLY A 60 3.10 -36.50 12.31
C GLY A 60 3.96 -35.85 11.22
N LEU A 61 4.65 -36.70 10.46
CA LEU A 61 5.48 -36.27 9.33
C LEU A 61 4.68 -35.45 8.30
N VAL A 62 3.44 -35.84 8.03
CA VAL A 62 2.58 -35.12 7.07
C VAL A 62 2.25 -33.71 7.58
N ASP A 63 2.03 -33.56 8.89
CA ASP A 63 1.72 -32.27 9.52
C ASP A 63 2.96 -31.35 9.45
N GLU A 64 4.14 -31.88 9.75
CA GLU A 64 5.42 -31.18 9.62
C GLU A 64 5.66 -30.70 8.18
N GLN A 65 5.55 -31.60 7.21
CA GLN A 65 5.78 -31.28 5.81
C GLN A 65 4.77 -30.27 5.25
N ALA A 66 3.53 -30.30 5.75
CA ALA A 66 2.51 -29.33 5.40
C ALA A 66 2.84 -27.95 6.00
N ASP A 67 3.34 -27.89 7.23
CA ASP A 67 3.68 -26.64 7.91
C ASP A 67 4.90 -25.95 7.30
N GLU A 68 5.94 -26.72 6.95
CA GLU A 68 7.18 -26.23 6.31
C GLU A 68 6.97 -25.75 4.86
N SER A 69 5.85 -26.11 4.22
CA SER A 69 5.58 -25.76 2.81
C SER A 69 5.25 -24.28 2.56
N PHE A 70 5.14 -23.46 3.62
CA PHE A 70 4.86 -22.04 3.52
C PHE A 70 6.00 -21.19 4.10
N PRO A 71 6.47 -20.13 3.40
CA PRO A 71 5.96 -19.55 2.14
C PRO A 71 6.57 -20.13 0.85
N ALA A 72 7.54 -21.05 0.96
CA ALA A 72 8.27 -21.59 -0.19
C ALA A 72 7.61 -22.89 -0.66
N SER A 73 7.02 -22.87 -1.86
CA SER A 73 6.29 -23.99 -2.47
C SER A 73 7.10 -25.27 -2.77
N ASP A 74 8.34 -25.38 -2.29
CA ASP A 74 9.17 -26.56 -2.49
C ASP A 74 8.86 -27.60 -1.40
N PRO A 75 8.46 -28.83 -1.76
CA PRO A 75 8.26 -29.86 -0.75
C PRO A 75 9.59 -30.21 -0.06
N PRO A 76 9.58 -30.52 1.25
CA PRO A 76 10.78 -30.93 1.97
C PRO A 76 11.42 -32.17 1.33
N SER A 77 12.73 -32.11 1.11
CA SER A 77 13.51 -33.18 0.47
C SER A 77 13.76 -34.35 1.44
N ASN A 78 12.75 -35.19 1.68
CA ASN A 78 12.86 -36.41 2.50
C ASN A 78 13.20 -37.67 1.67
N TYR A 79 14.24 -37.62 0.82
CA TYR A 79 14.77 -38.78 0.08
C TYR A 79 15.79 -39.58 0.89
#